data_AF-A0A419IYJ1-F1
#
_entry.id   AF-A0A419IYJ1-F1
#
_cell.length_a   1.000
_cell.length_b   1.000
_cell.length_c   1.000
_cell.angle_alpha   90.00
_cell.angle_beta   90.00
_cell.angle_gamma   90.00
#
_symmetry.space_group_name_H-M   'P 1'
#
loop_
_entity.id
_entity.type
_entity.pdbx_description
1 polymer ?
#
loop_
_entity_poly.entity_id
_entity_poly.type
_entity_poly.pdbx_seq_one_letter_code
_entity_poly.pdbx_strand_id
1 'polypeptide(L)' 'MARLTLDDLKKIKEKQKSTFTLREGGYRAKITVHMGTCGIAAGAREIMTALMDEMAQAKVEDVITTTSGCAGLCARE' A
#
# COMPACT_ATOMS: atom_id res chain seq x y z
N MET A 1 -25.58 21.29 -5.21
CA MET A 1 -24.28 20.69 -5.54
C MET A 1 -23.24 21.29 -4.60
N ALA A 2 -22.63 20.46 -3.75
CA ALA A 2 -21.72 20.92 -2.70
C ALA A 2 -20.53 21.66 -3.31
N ARG A 3 -20.43 22.97 -3.01
CA ARG A 3 -19.29 23.79 -3.42
C ARG A 3 -18.12 23.42 -2.54
N LEU A 4 -17.17 22.67 -3.11
CA LEU A 4 -15.88 22.41 -2.48
C LEU A 4 -15.22 23.78 -2.20
N THR A 5 -14.93 24.06 -0.94
CA THR A 5 -14.33 25.34 -0.53
C THR A 5 -12.83 25.33 -0.86
N LEU A 6 -12.23 26.51 -0.97
CA LEU A 6 -10.79 26.65 -1.22
C LEU A 6 -9.93 25.92 -0.18
N ASP A 7 -10.42 25.82 1.06
CA ASP A 7 -9.76 25.09 2.15
C ASP A 7 -9.77 23.57 1.92
N ASP A 8 -10.87 23.05 1.39
CA ASP A 8 -11.03 21.63 1.08
C ASP A 8 -10.15 21.23 -0.12
N LEU A 9 -10.08 22.10 -1.14
CA LEU A 9 -9.14 21.98 -2.26
C LEU A 9 -7.67 21.97 -1.79
N LYS A 10 -7.31 22.80 -0.80
CA LYS A 10 -5.96 22.80 -0.21
C LYS A 10 -5.67 21.50 0.54
N LYS A 11 -6.62 20.99 1.34
CA LYS A 11 -6.47 19.71 2.05
C LYS A 11 -6.32 18.53 1.09
N ILE A 12 -7.09 18.51 0.00
CA ILE A 12 -6.96 17.48 -1.03
C ILE A 12 -5.60 17.58 -1.72
N LYS A 13 -5.15 18.80 -2.06
CA LYS A 13 -3.85 19.03 -2.67
C LYS A 13 -2.70 18.57 -1.77
N GLU A 14 -2.72 18.88 -0.48
CA GLU A 14 -1.69 18.42 0.47
C GLU A 14 -1.70 16.90 0.64
N LYS A 15 -2.88 16.27 0.79
CA LYS A 15 -3.00 14.80 0.85
C LYS A 15 -2.47 14.12 -0.41
N GLN A 16 -2.81 14.66 -1.58
CA GLN A 16 -2.30 14.14 -2.85
C GLN A 16 -0.81 14.41 -3.00
N LYS A 17 -0.30 15.56 -2.56
CA LYS A 17 1.12 15.90 -2.62
C LYS A 17 1.94 14.98 -1.72
N SER A 18 1.52 14.68 -0.49
CA SER A 18 2.18 13.67 0.34
C SER A 18 2.21 12.28 -0.33
N THR A 19 1.11 11.90 -1.00
CA THR A 19 1.04 10.64 -1.77
C THR A 19 1.97 10.65 -2.99
N PHE A 20 2.16 11.81 -3.63
CA PHE A 20 3.00 11.98 -4.82
C PHE A 20 4.48 12.18 -4.49
N THR A 21 4.82 12.90 -3.42
CA THR A 21 6.20 13.08 -2.95
C THR A 21 6.81 11.74 -2.54
N LEU A 22 5.99 10.82 -2.01
CA LEU A 22 6.37 9.42 -1.80
C LEU A 22 6.80 8.69 -3.10
N ARG A 23 6.30 9.12 -4.28
CA ARG A 23 6.66 8.50 -5.58
C ARG A 23 7.97 9.04 -6.16
N GLU A 24 8.40 10.25 -5.80
CA GLU A 24 9.64 10.87 -6.30
C GLU A 24 10.84 10.65 -5.37
N GLY A 25 10.63 10.52 -4.06
CA GLY A 25 11.65 10.10 -3.09
C GLY A 25 11.69 8.58 -3.00
N GLY A 26 12.70 7.96 -3.62
CA GLY A 26 12.81 6.53 -3.82
C GLY A 26 12.40 5.69 -2.61
N TYR A 27 11.32 4.91 -2.77
CA TYR A 27 10.93 3.88 -1.81
C TYR A 27 12.14 3.00 -1.50
N ARG A 28 12.50 2.89 -0.22
CA ARG A 28 13.60 2.04 0.24
C ARG A 28 13.35 0.57 -0.09
N ALA A 29 12.09 0.16 -0.05
CA ALA A 29 11.67 -1.18 -0.40
C ALA A 29 10.28 -1.19 -1.02
N LYS A 30 10.06 -2.14 -1.94
CA LYS A 30 8.75 -2.47 -2.49
C LYS A 30 8.40 -3.89 -2.07
N ILE A 31 7.28 -4.05 -1.39
CA ILE A 31 6.77 -5.33 -0.92
C ILE A 31 5.55 -5.67 -1.77
N THR A 32 5.63 -6.78 -2.51
CA THR A 32 4.52 -7.26 -3.33
C THR A 32 3.96 -8.54 -2.73
N VAL A 33 2.70 -8.51 -2.31
CA VAL A 33 1.99 -9.69 -1.79
C VAL A 33 1.17 -10.30 -2.92
N HIS A 34 1.43 -11.57 -3.22
CA HIS A 34 0.71 -12.31 -4.25
C HIS A 34 -0.56 -12.94 -3.67
N MET A 35 -1.69 -12.37 -4.04
CA MET A 35 -3.03 -12.70 -3.61
C MET A 35 -3.72 -13.66 -4.59
N GLY A 36 -2.98 -14.64 -5.13
CA GLY A 36 -3.56 -15.74 -5.90
C GLY A 36 -4.44 -16.63 -5.00
N THR A 37 -5.22 -17.54 -5.58
CA THR A 37 -6.06 -18.48 -4.81
C THR A 37 -5.25 -19.24 -3.76
N CYS A 38 -4.10 -19.76 -4.17
CA CYS A 38 -3.19 -20.45 -3.28
C CYS A 38 -2.52 -19.52 -2.26
N GLY A 39 -2.10 -18.32 -2.68
CA GLY A 39 -1.55 -17.32 -1.76
C GLY A 39 -2.53 -16.90 -0.68
N ILE A 40 -3.81 -16.75 -1.03
CA ILE A 40 -4.88 -16.49 -0.07
C ILE A 40 -5.09 -17.67 0.87
N ALA A 41 -5.05 -18.90 0.35
CA ALA A 41 -5.15 -20.12 1.17
C ALA A 41 -3.97 -20.27 2.14
N ALA A 42 -2.77 -19.85 1.74
CA ALA A 42 -1.56 -19.82 2.58
C ALA A 42 -1.51 -18.63 3.56
N GLY A 43 -2.54 -17.78 3.61
CA GLY A 43 -2.63 -16.69 4.59
C GLY A 43 -2.15 -15.32 4.10
N ALA A 44 -2.04 -15.08 2.79
CA ALA A 44 -1.61 -13.79 2.25
C ALA A 44 -2.44 -12.58 2.73
N ARG A 45 -3.73 -12.80 3.07
CA ARG A 45 -4.59 -11.75 3.67
C ARG A 45 -4.11 -11.33 5.05
N GLU A 46 -3.81 -12.30 5.91
CA GLU A 46 -3.34 -12.05 7.27
C GLU A 46 -1.98 -11.34 7.25
N ILE A 47 -1.09 -11.78 6.36
CA ILE A 47 0.20 -11.13 6.14
C ILE A 47 0.02 -9.68 5.71
N MET A 48 -0.89 -9.42 4.76
CA MET A 48 -1.14 -8.05 4.28
C MET A 48 -1.64 -7.15 5.42
N THR A 49 -2.57 -7.63 6.24
CA THR A 49 -3.06 -6.88 7.41
C THR A 49 -1.96 -6.63 8.44
N ALA A 50 -1.18 -7.65 8.80
CA ALA A 50 -0.08 -7.51 9.76
C ALA A 50 0.99 -6.55 9.24
N LEU A 51 1.31 -6.61 7.94
CA LEU A 51 2.27 -5.71 7.29
C LEU A 51 1.79 -4.25 7.35
N MET A 52 0.51 -4.00 7.09
CA MET A 52 -0.06 -2.66 7.18
C MET A 52 -0.05 -2.12 8.62
N ASP A 53 -0.40 -2.96 9.60
CA ASP A 53 -0.41 -2.56 11.01
C ASP A 53 1.00 -2.22 11.50
N GLU A 54 1.99 -3.06 11.19
CA GLU A 54 3.38 -2.84 11.58
C GLU A 54 3.97 -1.60 10.89
N MET A 55 3.66 -1.38 9.61
CA MET A 55 4.07 -0.15 8.92
C MET A 55 3.45 1.10 9.55
N ALA A 56 2.20 1.01 10.03
CA ALA A 56 1.54 2.11 10.73
C ALA A 56 2.15 2.35 12.12
N GLN A 57 2.46 1.29 12.88
CA GLN A 57 3.11 1.38 14.19
C GLN A 57 4.53 1.94 14.09
N ALA A 58 5.31 1.43 13.15
CA ALA A 58 6.70 1.84 12.90
C ALA A 58 6.81 3.17 12.15
N LYS A 59 5.69 3.78 11.73
CA LYS A 59 5.62 5.03 10.94
C LYS A 59 6.55 4.99 9.72
N VAL A 60 6.54 3.86 9.02
CA VAL A 60 7.40 3.66 7.84
C VAL A 60 6.69 4.23 6.63
N GLU A 61 7.16 5.40 6.19
CA GLU A 61 6.61 6.10 5.02
C GLU A 61 7.39 5.77 3.73
N ASP A 62 8.60 5.20 3.86
CA ASP A 62 9.51 4.93 2.74
C ASP A 62 9.33 3.54 2.09
N VAL A 63 8.28 2.79 2.44
CA VAL A 63 8.03 1.43 1.90
C VAL A 63 6.69 1.40 1.18
N ILE A 64 6.68 0.84 -0.03
CA ILE A 64 5.46 0.67 -0.82
C ILE A 64 4.99 -0.78 -0.79
N THR A 65 3.75 -0.98 -0.34
CA THR A 65 3.06 -2.27 -0.39
C THR A 65 2.15 -2.35 -1.60
N THR A 66 2.29 -3.41 -2.39
CA THR A 66 1.45 -3.67 -3.57
C THR A 66 0.89 -5.08 -3.49
N THR A 67 -0.32 -5.26 -4.00
CA THR A 67 -0.91 -6.59 -4.16
C THR A 67 -0.83 -7.01 -5.62
N SER A 68 -0.40 -8.23 -5.88
CA SER A 68 -0.42 -8.87 -7.20
C SER A 68 -1.32 -10.12 -7.16
N GLY A 69 -1.67 -10.68 -8.32
CA GLY A 69 -2.47 -11.91 -8.41
C GLY A 69 -1.63 -13.17 -8.15
N CYS A 70 -1.67 -14.13 -9.08
CA CYS A 70 -0.87 -15.35 -8.99
C CYS A 70 0.62 -15.08 -9.24
N ALA A 71 1.50 -15.67 -8.42
CA ALA A 71 2.96 -15.62 -8.61
C ALA A 71 3.48 -16.75 -9.52
N GLY A 72 2.66 -17.75 -9.83
CA GLY A 72 3.09 -18.96 -10.55
C GLY A 72 4.03 -19.87 -9.73
N LEU A 73 4.17 -19.62 -8.44
CA LEU A 73 5.06 -20.34 -7.52
C LEU A 73 4.33 -21.39 -6.69
N CYS A 74 3.28 -21.99 -7.23
CA CYS A 74 2.38 -22.88 -6.48
C CYS A 74 3.01 -24.17 -5.94
N ALA A 75 4.28 -24.43 -6.27
CA ALA A 75 5.04 -25.55 -5.73
C ALA A 75 5.94 -25.17 -4.53
N ARG A 76 5.90 -23.91 -4.07
CA ARG A 76 6.77 -23.34 -3.02
C ARG A 76 5.99 -22.59 -1.94
N GLU A 77 4.68 -22.77 -1.92
CA GLU A 77 3.71 -22.16 -1.00
C GLU A 77 3.41 -23.06 0.20
#